data_AF-A0A2E4PEK4-F1
#
_entry.id   AF-A0A2E4PEK4-F1
#
_cell.length_a   1.000
_cell.length_b   1.000
_cell.length_c   1.000
_cell.angle_alpha   90.00
_cell.angle_beta   90.00
_cell.angle_gamma   90.00
#
_symmetry.space_group_name_H-M   'P 1'
#
loop_
_entity.id
_entity.type
_entity.pdbx_description
1 polymer ?
#
loop_
_entity_poly.entity_id
_entity_poly.type
_entity_poly.pdbx_seq_one_letter_code
_entity_poly.pdbx_strand_id
1 'polypeptide(L)'
;MDKKSEEFYERLKQELIDSTLWPSEYLFKFIVPTDQSRILQVEDAFNGMGAVIETTQSKKGTYTSVSVNVRMQSAQAVIDKYIELSSVEGIISL
;
A
#
# COMPACT_ATOMS: atom_id res chain seq x y z
N MET A 1 -9.60 5.19 -14.40
CA MET A 1 -9.78 5.30 -12.94
C MET A 1 -11.22 5.73 -12.70
N ASP A 2 -11.94 4.96 -11.90
CA ASP A 2 -13.31 5.24 -11.51
C ASP A 2 -13.36 6.51 -10.66
N LYS A 3 -14.35 7.39 -10.89
CA LYS A 3 -14.49 8.66 -10.13
C LYS A 3 -14.47 8.47 -8.61
N LYS A 4 -14.97 7.33 -8.13
CA LYS A 4 -14.97 6.97 -6.70
C LYS A 4 -13.56 6.78 -6.12
N SER A 5 -12.63 6.23 -6.90
CA SER A 5 -11.26 6.01 -6.44
C SER A 5 -10.49 7.33 -6.35
N GLU A 6 -10.75 8.24 -7.28
CA GLU A 6 -10.14 9.58 -7.29
C GLU A 6 -10.57 10.40 -6.06
N GLU A 7 -11.88 10.46 -5.77
CA GLU A 7 -12.40 11.14 -4.57
C GLU A 7 -11.87 10.51 -3.26
N PHE A 8 -11.72 9.19 -3.22
CA PHE A 8 -11.16 8.49 -2.05
C PHE A 8 -9.70 8.91 -1.80
N TYR A 9 -8.86 8.88 -2.84
CA TYR A 9 -7.45 9.23 -2.72
C TYR A 9 -7.25 10.71 -2.39
N GLU A 10 -8.09 11.59 -2.94
CA GLU A 10 -8.01 13.02 -2.66
C GLU A 10 -8.35 13.33 -1.20
N ARG A 11 -9.39 12.67 -0.65
CA ARG A 11 -9.72 12.76 0.78
C ARG A 11 -8.62 12.19 1.67
N LEU A 12 -8.15 10.97 1.38
CA LEU A 12 -7.07 10.33 2.11
C LEU A 12 -5.82 11.22 2.14
N LYS A 13 -5.47 11.83 1.01
CA LYS A 13 -4.35 12.75 0.91
C LYS A 13 -4.52 13.94 1.86
N GLN A 14 -5.70 14.57 1.87
CA GLN A 14 -5.96 15.70 2.75
C GLN A 14 -5.87 15.31 4.22
N GLU A 15 -6.45 14.17 4.60
CA GLU A 15 -6.37 13.65 5.98
C GLU A 15 -4.92 13.40 6.41
N LEU A 16 -4.09 12.85 5.53
CA LEU A 16 -2.68 12.61 5.77
C LEU A 16 -1.84 13.89 5.87
N ILE A 17 -2.20 14.94 5.13
CA ILE A 17 -1.52 16.24 5.22
C ILE A 17 -1.85 16.93 6.54
N ASP A 18 -3.12 16.88 6.95
CA ASP A 18 -3.60 17.57 8.16
C ASP A 18 -3.15 16.84 9.45
N SER A 19 -3.14 15.51 9.41
CA SER A 19 -2.87 14.69 10.60
C SER A 19 -1.39 14.32 10.81
N THR A 20 -0.53 14.47 9.80
CA THR A 20 0.85 13.95 9.85
C THR A 20 1.88 14.96 9.32
N LEU A 21 2.97 15.13 10.07
CA LEU A 21 4.14 15.89 9.63
C LEU A 21 5.12 14.97 8.90
N TRP A 22 5.43 15.31 7.66
CA TRP A 22 6.29 14.51 6.79
C TRP A 22 7.74 15.03 6.78
N PRO A 23 8.77 14.17 6.60
CA PRO A 23 8.70 12.73 6.34
C PRO A 23 8.40 11.90 7.59
N SER A 24 7.46 10.96 7.47
CA SER A 24 6.97 10.10 8.57
C SER A 24 6.92 8.64 8.15
N GLU A 25 6.92 7.73 9.11
CA GLU A 25 6.66 6.31 8.89
C GLU A 25 5.17 6.10 8.58
N TYR A 26 4.91 5.31 7.54
CA TYR A 26 3.56 4.93 7.14
C TYR A 26 3.49 3.42 6.99
N LEU A 27 2.46 2.83 7.59
CA LEU A 27 2.18 1.40 7.53
C LEU A 27 1.10 1.15 6.47
N PHE A 28 1.51 0.66 5.32
CA PHE A 28 0.57 0.14 4.33
C PHE A 28 0.12 -1.26 4.72
N LYS A 29 -1.15 -1.56 4.46
CA LYS A 29 -1.69 -2.91 4.57
C LYS A 29 -2.38 -3.28 3.27
N PHE A 30 -1.83 -4.32 2.63
CA PHE A 30 -2.38 -4.91 1.43
C PHE A 30 -2.79 -6.33 1.71
N ILE A 31 -3.85 -6.78 1.05
CA ILE A 31 -4.28 -8.18 1.02
C ILE A 31 -4.28 -8.57 -0.45
N VAL A 32 -3.45 -9.53 -0.81
CA VAL A 32 -3.37 -10.09 -2.16
C VAL A 32 -3.74 -11.57 -2.10
N PRO A 33 -4.28 -12.16 -3.19
CA PRO A 33 -4.37 -13.61 -3.29
C PRO A 33 -2.99 -14.23 -3.07
N THR A 34 -2.94 -15.41 -2.46
CA THR A 34 -1.68 -16.13 -2.19
C THR A 34 -1.07 -16.59 -3.51
N ASP A 35 -0.40 -15.65 -4.18
CA ASP A 35 0.30 -15.83 -5.43
C ASP A 35 1.65 -15.13 -5.30
N GLN A 36 2.72 -15.87 -5.58
CA GLN A 36 4.08 -15.39 -5.37
C GLN A 36 4.39 -14.19 -6.29
N SER A 37 3.85 -14.15 -7.52
CA SER A 37 4.08 -13.05 -8.45
C SER A 37 3.42 -11.76 -7.96
N ARG A 38 2.26 -11.84 -7.30
CA ARG A 38 1.57 -10.67 -6.72
C ARG A 38 2.28 -10.16 -5.47
N ILE A 39 2.71 -11.07 -4.60
CA ILE A 39 3.47 -10.70 -3.40
C ILE A 39 4.77 -10.01 -3.81
N LEU A 40 5.52 -10.58 -4.76
CA LEU A 40 6.74 -9.98 -5.28
C LEU A 40 6.51 -8.61 -5.93
N GLN A 41 5.40 -8.39 -6.63
CA GLN A 41 5.07 -7.06 -7.17
C GLN A 41 4.89 -6.02 -6.07
N VAL A 42 4.22 -6.38 -4.97
CA VAL A 42 4.08 -5.48 -3.82
C VAL A 42 5.43 -5.23 -3.18
N GLU A 43 6.25 -6.26 -2.98
CA GLU A 43 7.58 -6.13 -2.39
C GLU A 43 8.51 -5.26 -3.24
N ASP A 44 8.52 -5.48 -4.56
CA ASP A 44 9.36 -4.75 -5.50
C ASP A 44 9.00 -3.26 -5.57
N ALA A 45 7.72 -2.92 -5.41
CA ALA A 45 7.28 -1.54 -5.33
C ALA A 45 7.94 -0.76 -4.18
N PHE A 46 8.34 -1.43 -3.09
CA PHE A 46 9.03 -0.79 -1.95
C PHE A 46 10.52 -1.09 -1.88
N ASN A 47 11.07 -1.76 -2.90
CA ASN A 47 12.46 -2.13 -2.96
C ASN A 47 13.38 -0.89 -2.96
N GLY A 48 14.47 -0.95 -2.20
CA GLY A 48 15.42 0.17 -2.06
C GLY A 48 14.93 1.36 -1.22
N MET A 49 13.70 1.35 -0.69
CA MET A 49 13.16 2.43 0.15
C MET A 49 13.47 2.26 1.65
N GLY A 50 14.15 1.17 2.04
CA GLY A 50 14.34 0.81 3.45
C GLY A 50 13.04 0.38 4.15
N ALA A 51 12.08 -0.13 3.37
CA ALA A 51 10.81 -0.62 3.90
C ALA A 51 10.99 -1.93 4.67
N VAL A 52 10.27 -2.06 5.78
CA VAL A 52 10.11 -3.32 6.51
C VAL A 52 8.83 -3.98 6.04
N ILE A 53 8.95 -5.10 5.34
CA ILE A 53 7.81 -5.82 4.77
C ILE A 53 7.57 -7.10 5.58
N GLU A 54 6.34 -7.27 6.04
CA GLU A 54 5.88 -8.45 6.75
C GLU A 54 4.73 -9.10 5.98
N THR A 55 4.91 -10.35 5.55
CA THR A 55 3.88 -11.12 4.87
C THR A 55 3.30 -12.18 5.81
N THR A 56 1.98 -12.19 5.97
CA THR A 56 1.27 -13.21 6.76
C THR A 56 0.23 -13.89 5.90
N GLN A 57 0.37 -15.20 5.69
CA GLN A 57 -0.62 -15.99 4.99
C GLN A 57 -1.89 -16.15 5.83
N SER A 58 -3.05 -16.01 5.19
CA SER A 58 -4.36 -16.21 5.84
C SER A 58 -4.57 -17.66 6.29
N LYS A 59 -5.44 -17.87 7.27
CA LYS A 59 -5.76 -19.20 7.82
C LYS A 59 -6.21 -20.24 6.78
N LYS A 60 -6.83 -19.80 5.68
CA LYS A 60 -7.28 -20.67 4.59
C LYS A 60 -6.27 -20.81 3.45
N GLY A 61 -5.16 -20.07 3.50
CA GLY A 61 -4.13 -20.09 2.45
C GLY A 61 -4.52 -19.38 1.15
N THR A 62 -5.71 -18.78 1.05
CA THR A 62 -6.18 -18.15 -0.21
C THR A 62 -5.69 -16.71 -0.40
N TYR A 63 -5.43 -16.00 0.69
CA TYR A 63 -4.89 -14.65 0.69
C TYR A 63 -3.64 -14.53 1.56
N THR A 64 -2.78 -13.58 1.22
CA THR A 64 -1.63 -13.13 2.00
C THR A 64 -1.82 -11.66 2.33
N SER A 65 -1.74 -11.33 3.61
CA SER A 65 -1.64 -9.95 4.08
C SER A 65 -0.20 -9.52 4.00
N VAL A 66 0.07 -8.37 3.37
CA VAL A 66 1.38 -7.75 3.24
C VAL A 66 1.32 -6.42 3.96
N SER A 67 2.04 -6.32 5.08
CA SER A 67 2.21 -5.10 5.85
C SER A 67 3.54 -4.48 5.46
N VAL A 68 3.54 -3.21 5.04
CA VAL A 68 4.76 -2.50 4.64
C VAL A 68 4.93 -1.26 5.47
N ASN A 69 5.91 -1.24 6.35
CA ASN A 69 6.28 -0.06 7.11
C ASN A 69 7.45 0.65 6.41
N VAL A 70 7.21 1.86 5.92
CA VAL A 70 8.22 2.63 5.17
C VAL A 70 8.14 4.11 5.52
N ARG A 71 9.29 4.78 5.54
CA ARG A 71 9.34 6.23 5.73
C ARG A 71 8.99 6.94 4.43
N MET A 72 7.83 7.57 4.39
CA MET A 72 7.37 8.31 3.22
C MET A 72 7.71 9.80 3.34
N GLN A 73 7.95 10.45 2.20
CA GLN A 73 8.37 11.84 2.16
C GLN A 73 7.21 12.83 2.21
N SER A 74 6.02 12.41 1.78
CA SER A 74 4.82 13.23 1.75
C SER A 74 3.57 12.36 1.63
N ALA A 75 2.42 12.92 1.99
CA ALA A 75 1.12 12.29 1.75
C ALA A 75 0.91 11.94 0.26
N GLN A 76 1.41 12.76 -0.66
CA GLN A 76 1.31 12.48 -2.09
C GLN A 76 2.04 11.17 -2.45
N ALA A 77 3.26 10.97 -1.94
CA ALA A 77 4.01 9.73 -2.19
C ALA A 77 3.26 8.48 -1.68
N VAL A 78 2.48 8.60 -0.59
CA VAL A 78 1.61 7.52 -0.09
C VAL A 78 0.53 7.19 -1.12
N ILE A 79 -0.16 8.20 -1.64
CA ILE A 79 -1.20 8.03 -2.65
C ILE A 79 -0.66 7.43 -3.94
N ASP A 80 0.48 7.92 -4.43
CA ASP A 80 1.12 7.39 -5.64
C ASP A 80 1.42 5.89 -5.49
N LYS A 81 1.87 5.45 -4.30
CA LYS A 81 2.07 4.02 -4.01
C LYS A 81 0.78 3.22 -4.00
N TYR A 82 -0.30 3.74 -3.43
CA TYR A 82 -1.59 3.07 -3.51
C TYR A 82 -2.08 2.93 -4.96
N ILE A 83 -1.89 3.95 -5.79
CA ILE A 83 -2.30 3.92 -7.21
C ILE A 83 -1.46 2.92 -8.01
N GLU A 84 -0.13 2.95 -7.83
CA GLU A 84 0.80 2.01 -8.46
C GLU A 84 0.41 0.57 -8.16
N LEU A 85 0.17 0.27 -6.88
CA LEU A 85 -0.18 -1.06 -6.41
C LEU A 85 -1.62 -1.46 -6.73
N SER A 86 -2.55 -0.51 -6.89
CA SER A 86 -3.94 -0.77 -7.31
C SER A 86 -4.03 -1.43 -8.70
N SER A 87 -2.96 -1.34 -9.50
CA SER A 87 -2.85 -2.06 -10.78
C SER A 87 -2.61 -3.57 -10.59
N VAL A 88 -2.18 -4.02 -9.41
CA VAL A 88 -2.01 -5.44 -9.10
C VAL A 88 -3.37 -6.10 -9.01
N GLU A 89 -3.62 -7.08 -9.87
CA GLU A 89 -4.92 -7.74 -9.94
C GLU A 89 -5.29 -8.37 -8.60
N GLY A 90 -6.53 -8.13 -8.14
CA GLY A 90 -7.06 -8.71 -6.91
C GLY A 90 -6.45 -8.18 -5.61
N ILE A 91 -5.65 -7.11 -5.66
CA ILE A 91 -5.17 -6.43 -4.46
C ILE A 91 -6.32 -5.74 -3.73
N ILE A 92 -6.26 -5.75 -2.41
CA ILE A 92 -7.16 -5.02 -1.53
C ILE A 92 -6.29 -4.19 -0.59
N SER A 93 -6.46 -2.88 -0.61
CA SER A 93 -5.85 -1.94 0.35
C SER A 93 -6.76 -1.76 1.56
N LEU A 94 -6.20 -1.82 2.77
CA LEU A 94 -6.90 -1.55 4.03
C LEU A 94 -6.63 -0.14 4.56
#